data_AF-H5TD33-F1
#
_entry.id   AF-H5TD33-F1
#
_cell.length_a   1.000
_cell.length_b   1.000
_cell.length_c   1.000
_cell.angle_alpha   90.00
_cell.angle_beta   90.00
_cell.angle_gamma   90.00
#
_symmetry.space_group_name_H-M   'P 1'
#
loop_
_entity.id
_entity.type
_entity.pdbx_description
1 polymer ?
#
loop_
_entity_poly.entity_id
_entity_poly.type
_entity_poly.pdbx_seq_one_letter_code
_entity_poly.pdbx_strand_id
1 'polypeptide(L)' 'MFLIVGGILAVVIDNADTAKFVIILISIAWAFVFGPWAIVTFLELILGFTLVNKLKKEN' A
#
# COMPACT_ATOMS: atom_id res chain seq x y z
N MET A 1 5.88 -8.87 -3.78
CA MET A 1 7.01 -7.94 -3.47
C MET A 1 6.49 -6.63 -2.89
N PHE A 2 5.49 -6.04 -3.55
CA PHE A 2 4.80 -4.83 -3.09
C PHE A 2 3.96 -5.05 -1.83
N LEU A 3 3.61 -6.31 -1.52
CA LEU A 3 2.97 -6.68 -0.26
C LEU A 3 3.84 -6.33 0.97
N ILE A 4 5.15 -6.56 0.87
CA ILE A 4 6.10 -6.17 1.93
C ILE A 4 6.21 -4.65 2.00
N VAL A 5 6.26 -3.96 0.84
CA VAL A 5 6.31 -2.50 0.76
C VAL A 5 5.08 -1.86 1.41
N GLY A 6 3.89 -2.39 1.14
CA GLY A 6 2.64 -1.94 1.76
C GLY A 6 2.65 -2.15 3.28
N GLY A 7 3.19 -3.27 3.73
CA GLY A 7 3.39 -3.54 5.16
C GLY A 7 4.37 -2.56 5.82
N ILE A 8 5.51 -2.28 5.19
CA ILE A 8 6.47 -1.27 5.66
C ILE A 8 5.82 0.11 5.72
N LEU A 9 4.99 0.45 4.73
CA LEU A 9 4.27 1.72 4.70
C LEU A 9 3.32 1.87 5.90
N ALA A 10 2.69 0.78 6.36
CA ALA A 10 1.86 0.78 7.58
C ALA A 10 2.68 0.94 8.88
N VAL A 11 3.94 0.52 8.89
CA VAL A 11 4.83 0.71 10.04
C VAL A 11 5.36 2.14 10.08
N VAL A 12 5.78 2.67 8.93
CA VAL A 12 6.42 4.00 8.80
C VAL A 12 5.40 5.13 8.89
N ILE A 13 4.19 4.93 8.37
CA ILE A 13 3.14 5.95 8.37
C ILE A 13 2.07 5.56 9.38
N ASP A 14 2.07 6.24 10.54
CA ASP A 14 1.06 6.05 11.59
C ASP A 14 -0.34 6.45 11.14
N ASN A 15 -0.44 7.44 10.25
CA ASN A 15 -1.71 7.96 9.78
C ASN A 15 -2.23 7.15 8.58
N ALA A 16 -3.22 6.29 8.83
CA ALA A 16 -3.78 5.39 7.83
C ALA A 16 -4.34 6.10 6.60
N ASP A 17 -4.89 7.32 6.75
CA ASP A 17 -5.41 8.10 5.63
C ASP A 17 -4.28 8.65 4.76
N THR A 18 -3.18 9.07 5.39
CA THR A 18 -1.97 9.48 4.67
C THR A 18 -1.35 8.30 3.91
N ALA A 19 -1.29 7.12 4.54
CA ALA A 19 -0.75 5.92 3.91
C ALA A 19 -1.56 5.48 2.68
N LYS A 20 -2.90 5.50 2.79
CA LYS A 20 -3.79 5.21 1.64
C LYS A 20 -3.58 6.21 0.50
N PHE A 21 -3.45 7.49 0.81
CA PHE A 21 -3.20 8.52 -0.19
C PHE A 21 -1.88 8.29 -0.95
N VAL A 22 -0.82 7.93 -0.23
CA VAL A 22 0.48 7.57 -0.82
C VAL A 22 0.37 6.32 -1.72
N ILE A 23 -0.34 5.28 -1.27
CA ILE A 23 -0.57 4.07 -2.08
C ILE A 23 -1.31 4.40 -3.38
N ILE A 24 -2.31 5.27 -3.33
CA ILE A 24 -3.06 5.72 -4.51
C ILE A 24 -2.15 6.49 -5.46
N LEU A 25 -1.34 7.43 -4.97
CA LEU A 25 -0.40 8.19 -5.80
C LEU A 25 0.63 7.30 -6.48
N ILE A 26 1.24 6.37 -5.73
CA ILE A 26 2.19 5.40 -6.27
C ILE A 26 1.53 4.56 -7.36
N SER A 27 0.31 4.08 -7.12
CA SER A 27 -0.41 3.20 -8.05
C SER A 27 -0.83 3.92 -9.32
N ILE A 28 -1.23 5.19 -9.23
CA ILE A 28 -1.53 6.04 -10.39
C ILE A 28 -0.25 6.28 -11.19
N ALA A 29 0.86 6.66 -10.54
CA ALA A 29 2.15 6.87 -11.21
C ALA A 29 2.61 5.58 -11.92
N TRP A 30 2.40 4.42 -11.29
CA TRP A 30 2.75 3.13 -11.87
C TRP A 30 1.83 2.70 -13.01
N ALA A 31 0.55 3.08 -12.98
CA ALA A 31 -0.39 2.83 -14.06
C ALA A 31 0.02 3.49 -15.37
N PHE A 32 0.65 4.68 -15.31
CA PHE A 32 1.19 5.32 -16.51
C PHE A 32 2.39 4.59 -17.12
N VAL A 33 3.14 3.83 -16.32
CA VAL A 33 4.36 3.13 -16.77
C VAL A 33 4.07 1.68 -17.19
N PHE A 34 3.27 0.96 -16.41
CA PHE A 34 3.03 -0.49 -16.57
C PHE A 34 1.61 -0.82 -17.05
N GLY A 35 0.75 0.18 -17.25
CA GLY A 35 -0.60 -0.01 -17.75
C GLY A 35 -1.47 -0.86 -16.81
N PRO A 36 -2.20 -1.87 -17.33
CA PRO A 36 -3.16 -2.65 -16.53
C PRO A 36 -2.56 -3.38 -15.33
N TRP A 37 -1.25 -3.68 -15.38
CA TRP A 37 -0.56 -4.41 -14.31
C TRP A 37 -0.48 -3.63 -12.99
N ALA A 38 -0.67 -2.30 -13.04
CA ALA A 38 -0.68 -1.45 -11.84
C ALA A 38 -1.81 -1.79 -10.84
N ILE A 39 -2.89 -2.40 -11.32
CA ILE A 39 -3.98 -2.87 -10.45
C ILE A 39 -3.49 -3.97 -9.51
N VAL A 40 -2.65 -4.88 -9.99
CA VAL A 40 -2.10 -5.98 -9.17
C VAL A 40 -1.19 -5.39 -8.08
N THR A 41 -0.34 -4.42 -8.44
CA THR A 41 0.53 -3.75 -7.46
C THR A 41 -0.26 -2.94 -6.44
N PHE A 42 -1.36 -2.31 -6.84
CA PHE A 42 -2.26 -1.60 -5.93
C PHE A 42 -2.90 -2.55 -4.90
N LEU A 43 -3.39 -3.70 -5.37
CA LEU A 43 -3.95 -4.73 -4.51
C LEU A 43 -2.92 -5.27 -3.52
N GLU A 44 -1.70 -5.56 -3.98
CA GLU A 44 -0.60 -5.98 -3.10
C GLU A 44 -0.27 -4.92 -2.04
N LEU A 45 -0.18 -3.63 -2.41
CA LEU A 45 0.12 -2.54 -1.49
C LEU A 45 -0.97 -2.37 -0.43
N ILE A 46 -2.24 -2.37 -0.83
CA ILE A 46 -3.38 -2.25 0.10
C ILE A 46 -3.45 -3.47 1.02
N LEU A 47 -3.28 -4.68 0.50
CA LEU A 47 -3.32 -5.90 1.31
C LEU A 47 -2.20 -5.90 2.34
N GLY A 48 -0.97 -5.60 1.94
CA GLY A 48 0.17 -5.50 2.85
C GLY A 48 -0.03 -4.44 3.93
N PHE A 49 -0.50 -3.25 3.53
CA PHE A 49 -0.81 -2.16 4.46
C PHE A 49 -1.90 -2.58 5.45
N THR A 50 -3.00 -3.13 4.96
CA THR A 50 -4.16 -3.50 5.79
C THR A 50 -3.81 -4.60 6.77
N LEU A 51 -3.04 -5.61 6.34
CA LEU A 51 -2.65 -6.74 7.18
C LEU A 51 -1.77 -6.27 8.34
N VAL A 52 -0.74 -5.47 8.06
CA VAL A 52 0.16 -4.95 9.10
C VAL A 52 -0.55 -3.93 9.99
N ASN A 53 -1.35 -3.03 9.42
CA ASN A 53 -2.09 -2.04 10.20
C ASN A 53 -3.13 -2.70 11.14
N LYS A 54 -3.74 -3.82 10.71
CA LYS A 54 -4.63 -4.60 11.56
C LYS A 54 -3.85 -5.23 12.72
N LEU A 55 -2.70 -5.85 12.46
CA LEU A 55 -1.82 -6.41 13.49
C LEU A 55 -1.33 -5.34 14.49
N LYS A 56 -1.06 -4.12 14.02
CA LYS A 56 -0.65 -2.98 14.87
C LYS A 56 -1.79 -2.44 15.74
N LYS A 57 -3.04 -2.58 15.30
CA LYS A 57 -4.23 -2.17 16.07
C LYS A 57 -4.65 -3.21 17.11
N GLU A 58 -4.22 -4.46 16.94
CA GLU A 58 -4.55 -5.60 17.80
C GLU A 58 -3.49 -5.85 18.90
N ASN A 59 -2.30 -5.23 18.79
CA ASN A 59 -1.28 -5.13 19.85
C ASN A 59 -1.36 -3.78 20.58
#